data_AF-A0A1D1ZUC5-F1
#
_entry.id   AF-A0A1D1ZUC5-F1
#
_cell.length_a   1.000
_cell.length_b   1.000
_cell.length_c   1.000
_cell.angle_alpha   90.00
_cell.angle_beta   90.00
_cell.angle_gamma   90.00
#
_symmetry.space_group_name_H-M   'P 1'
#
loop_
_entity.id
_entity.type
_entity.pdbx_description
1 polymer ?
#
loop_
_entity_poly.entity_id
_entity_poly.type
_entity_poly.pdbx_seq_one_letter_code
_entity_poly.pdbx_strand_id
1 'polypeptide(L)'
;AAALAARGPAWAAAAAALSYHRAPRAAIFRRDASGVRDLATLRALLRANRWPHDPLGGGSALGAICGRGDAGAGQPAAYGCIDTKVTRWAAALRREAQAVNGPTATPALPPFDWGRVNASLAHATPHEGQPRRFEYEFAWMTPDAARWER
;
A
#
# COMPACT_ATOMS: atom_id res chain seq x y z
N ALA A 1 5.48 21.00 -13.66
CA ALA A 1 4.66 21.23 -12.45
C ALA A 1 4.15 22.67 -12.36
N ALA A 2 5.03 23.69 -12.32
CA ALA A 2 4.60 25.10 -12.24
C ALA A 2 3.67 25.53 -13.38
N ALA A 3 3.98 25.17 -14.63
CA ALA A 3 3.14 25.47 -15.79
C ALA A 3 1.75 24.79 -15.74
N LEU A 4 1.65 23.61 -15.14
CA LEU A 4 0.35 22.94 -14.92
C LEU A 4 -0.42 23.66 -13.81
N ALA A 5 0.24 23.95 -12.68
CA ALA A 5 -0.40 24.63 -11.55
C ALA A 5 -0.96 26.01 -11.90
N ALA A 6 -0.32 26.74 -12.82
CA ALA A 6 -0.78 28.04 -13.31
C ALA A 6 -2.15 27.98 -14.03
N ARG A 7 -2.64 26.79 -14.41
CA ARG A 7 -3.93 26.60 -15.09
C ARG A 7 -5.14 26.57 -14.14
N GLY A 8 -4.92 26.80 -12.84
CA GLY A 8 -5.96 26.92 -11.83
C GLY A 8 -5.93 25.82 -10.76
N PRO A 9 -6.85 25.89 -9.77
CA PRO A 9 -6.78 25.08 -8.54
C PRO A 9 -6.77 23.55 -8.79
N ALA A 10 -7.61 23.07 -9.72
CA ALA A 10 -7.65 21.65 -10.08
C ALA A 10 -6.32 21.17 -10.68
N TRP A 11 -5.69 22.00 -11.51
CA TRP A 11 -4.40 21.69 -12.11
C TRP A 11 -3.25 21.81 -11.12
N ALA A 12 -3.35 22.68 -10.11
CA ALA A 12 -2.37 22.78 -9.03
C ALA A 12 -2.33 21.50 -8.18
N ALA A 13 -3.50 20.96 -7.81
CA ALA A 13 -3.59 19.69 -7.08
C ALA A 13 -3.02 18.52 -7.91
N ALA A 14 -3.41 18.43 -9.19
CA ALA A 14 -2.86 17.42 -10.10
C ALA A 14 -1.34 17.57 -10.29
N ALA A 15 -0.84 18.80 -10.44
CA ALA A 15 0.58 19.08 -10.58
C ALA A 15 1.39 18.69 -9.33
N ALA A 16 0.81 18.82 -8.13
CA ALA A 16 1.43 18.35 -6.89
C ALA A 16 1.51 16.81 -6.86
N ALA A 17 0.42 16.12 -7.21
CA ALA A 17 0.37 14.66 -7.27
C ALA A 17 1.32 14.06 -8.32
N LEU A 18 1.56 14.76 -9.43
CA LEU A 18 2.46 14.34 -10.51
C LEU A 18 3.92 14.80 -10.30
N SER A 19 4.19 15.60 -9.27
CA SER A 19 5.54 16.13 -9.02
C SER A 19 6.44 15.05 -8.40
N TYR A 20 7.59 14.81 -9.03
CA TYR A 20 8.59 13.87 -8.50
C TYR A 20 8.96 14.13 -7.03
N HIS A 21 9.15 15.39 -6.63
CA HIS A 21 9.52 15.74 -5.25
C HIS A 21 8.34 16.01 -4.32
N ARG A 22 7.15 16.33 -4.85
CA ARG A 22 6.02 16.81 -4.03
C ARG A 22 4.82 15.87 -3.99
N ALA A 23 4.84 14.78 -4.77
CA ALA A 23 3.80 13.76 -4.69
C ALA A 23 3.71 13.19 -3.26
N PRO A 24 2.51 12.81 -2.78
CA PRO A 24 2.28 12.23 -1.45
C PRO A 24 3.33 11.18 -1.04
N ARG A 25 3.54 10.17 -1.89
CA ARG A 25 4.50 9.09 -1.63
C ARG A 25 5.95 9.58 -1.54
N ALA A 26 6.34 10.58 -2.35
CA ALA A 26 7.68 11.17 -2.28
C ALA A 26 7.88 11.94 -0.96
N ALA A 27 6.85 12.64 -0.49
CA ALA A 27 6.88 13.34 0.80
C ALA A 27 6.94 12.35 1.97
N ILE A 28 6.14 11.27 1.93
CA ILE A 28 6.15 10.23 2.97
C ILE A 28 7.52 9.53 3.03
N PHE A 29 8.09 9.14 1.89
CA PHE A 29 9.45 8.57 1.87
C PHE A 29 10.49 9.55 2.41
N ARG A 30 10.43 10.84 2.05
CA ARG A 30 11.35 11.85 2.59
C ARG A 30 11.28 11.95 4.11
N ARG A 31 10.09 11.85 4.69
CA ARG A 31 9.87 11.89 6.14
C ARG A 31 10.37 10.61 6.82
N ASP A 32 9.99 9.45 6.29
CA ASP A 32 10.00 8.20 7.05
C ASP A 32 11.15 7.25 6.69
N ALA A 33 11.79 7.40 5.53
CA ALA A 33 12.81 6.44 5.05
C ALA A 33 14.03 6.36 5.99
N SER A 34 14.38 7.44 6.67
CA SER A 34 15.49 7.48 7.65
C SER A 34 15.23 6.61 8.90
N GLY A 35 13.96 6.25 9.15
CA GLY A 35 13.56 5.36 10.24
C GLY A 35 13.75 3.88 9.94
N VAL A 36 14.10 3.49 8.71
CA VAL A 36 14.30 2.09 8.33
C VAL A 36 15.67 1.61 8.84
N ARG A 37 15.66 0.64 9.74
CA ARG A 37 16.87 0.06 10.37
C ARG A 37 17.02 -1.45 10.12
N ASP A 38 15.92 -2.12 9.79
CA ASP A 38 15.84 -3.57 9.63
C ASP A 38 14.66 -3.97 8.73
N LEU A 39 14.45 -5.28 8.54
CA LEU A 39 13.32 -5.77 7.75
C LEU A 39 11.97 -5.44 8.39
N ALA A 40 11.86 -5.35 9.72
CA ALA A 40 10.58 -5.06 10.37
C ALA A 40 10.14 -3.61 10.08
N THR A 41 11.04 -2.65 10.26
CA THR A 41 10.83 -1.23 9.96
C THR A 41 10.68 -0.97 8.46
N LEU A 42 11.37 -1.73 7.59
CA LEU A 42 11.14 -1.67 6.14
C LEU A 42 9.74 -2.15 5.76
N ARG A 43 9.29 -3.29 6.32
CA ARG A 43 7.91 -3.79 6.11
C ARG A 43 6.88 -2.77 6.58
N ALA A 44 7.08 -2.17 7.76
CA ALA A 44 6.20 -1.15 8.30
C ALA A 44 6.10 0.07 7.38
N LEU A 45 7.23 0.56 6.84
CA LEU A 45 7.24 1.66 5.87
C LEU A 45 6.49 1.30 4.58
N LEU A 46 6.78 0.13 4.00
CA LEU A 46 6.18 -0.29 2.74
C LEU A 46 4.70 -0.61 2.86
N ARG A 47 4.23 -0.99 4.06
CA ARG A 47 2.81 -1.21 4.38
C ARG A 47 2.12 0.03 4.95
N ALA A 48 2.80 1.16 5.05
CA ALA A 48 2.28 2.34 5.72
C ALA A 48 1.06 2.90 5.00
N ASN A 49 -0.05 2.99 5.74
CA ASN A 49 -1.22 3.78 5.39
C ASN A 49 -1.83 4.41 6.64
N ARG A 50 -1.52 5.68 6.86
CA ARG A 50 -1.94 6.45 8.03
C ARG A 50 -3.18 7.30 7.75
N TRP A 51 -3.91 7.04 6.66
CA TRP A 51 -5.20 7.69 6.41
C TRP A 51 -6.21 7.34 7.53
N PRO A 52 -7.10 8.25 7.94
CA PRO A 52 -7.29 9.63 7.45
C PRO A 52 -6.37 10.69 8.11
N HIS A 53 -5.42 10.26 8.94
CA HIS A 53 -4.68 11.15 9.84
C HIS A 53 -3.36 11.71 9.28
N ASP A 54 -2.83 11.14 8.19
CA ASP A 54 -1.56 11.61 7.60
C ASP A 54 -1.78 12.79 6.64
N PRO A 55 -1.32 14.01 6.96
CA PRO A 55 -1.48 15.16 6.09
C PRO A 55 -0.73 15.00 4.76
N LEU A 56 0.31 14.15 4.72
CA LEU A 56 1.07 13.91 3.49
C LEU A 56 0.31 13.04 2.49
N GLY A 57 -0.73 12.32 2.93
CA GLY A 57 -1.57 11.48 2.07
C GLY A 57 -2.56 12.26 1.18
N GLY A 58 -2.60 13.59 1.28
CA GLY A 58 -3.48 14.43 0.46
C GLY A 58 -4.97 14.16 0.68
N GLY A 59 -5.35 13.71 1.87
CA GLY A 59 -6.74 13.39 2.24
C GLY A 59 -7.29 12.08 1.64
N SER A 60 -6.50 11.34 0.87
CA SER A 60 -6.92 10.09 0.24
C SER A 60 -6.20 8.88 0.82
N ALA A 61 -6.93 7.79 1.03
CA ALA A 61 -6.35 6.51 1.41
C ALA A 61 -5.44 5.93 0.32
N LEU A 62 -5.55 6.38 -0.94
CA LEU A 62 -4.62 6.06 -2.04
C LEU A 62 -3.32 6.86 -2.01
N GLY A 63 -3.26 7.98 -1.28
CA GLY A 63 -2.07 8.83 -1.20
C GLY A 63 -0.94 8.27 -0.34
N ALA A 64 -1.20 7.18 0.40
CA ALA A 64 -0.22 6.49 1.23
C ALA A 64 0.81 5.68 0.42
N ILE A 65 1.83 5.12 1.10
CA ILE A 65 2.78 4.18 0.47
C ILE A 65 2.03 2.92 0.02
N CYS A 66 1.26 2.31 0.93
CA CYS A 66 0.37 1.19 0.62
C CYS A 66 -1.08 1.68 0.54
N GLY A 67 -1.43 2.28 -0.60
CA GLY A 67 -2.73 2.90 -0.81
C GLY A 67 -3.92 1.93 -0.76
N ARG A 68 -5.08 2.41 -0.30
CA ARG A 68 -6.37 1.69 -0.24
C ARG A 68 -7.44 2.48 -1.01
N GLY A 69 -7.86 1.99 -2.17
CA GLY A 69 -8.90 2.62 -3.00
C GLY A 69 -10.31 2.21 -2.65
N ASP A 70 -10.46 1.12 -1.89
CA ASP A 70 -11.74 0.62 -1.39
C ASP A 70 -12.26 1.40 -0.17
N ALA A 71 -11.40 2.23 0.43
CA ALA A 71 -11.69 3.01 1.64
C ALA A 71 -11.98 4.49 1.34
N GLY A 72 -12.94 5.08 2.06
CA GLY A 72 -13.30 6.50 1.99
C GLY A 72 -14.75 6.74 1.55
N ALA A 73 -15.20 8.00 1.62
CA ALA A 73 -16.57 8.40 1.30
C ALA A 73 -16.84 8.65 -0.21
N GLY A 74 -15.84 8.44 -1.06
CA GLY A 74 -15.94 8.66 -2.50
C GLY A 74 -16.52 7.45 -3.25
N GLN A 75 -16.14 7.31 -4.53
CA GLN A 75 -16.40 6.09 -5.31
C GLN A 75 -15.33 5.05 -4.95
N PRO A 76 -15.64 4.03 -4.13
CA PRO A 76 -14.66 3.01 -3.78
C PRO A 76 -14.28 2.21 -5.02
N ALA A 77 -12.99 1.88 -5.12
CA ALA A 77 -12.44 1.11 -6.23
C ALA A 77 -11.65 -0.09 -5.71
N ALA A 78 -11.73 -1.22 -6.42
CA ALA A 78 -10.93 -2.41 -6.18
C ALA A 78 -9.50 -2.18 -6.68
N TYR A 79 -8.83 -1.18 -6.10
CA TYR A 79 -7.53 -0.70 -6.50
C TYR A 79 -6.70 -0.31 -5.28
N GLY A 80 -5.39 -0.54 -5.34
CA GLY A 80 -4.47 -0.16 -4.29
C GLY A 80 -3.25 -1.06 -4.23
N CYS A 81 -2.58 -1.00 -3.09
CA CYS A 81 -1.47 -1.87 -2.76
C CYS A 81 -1.99 -3.27 -2.38
N ILE A 82 -1.44 -4.31 -3.03
CA ILE A 82 -1.92 -5.71 -2.88
C ILE A 82 -0.87 -6.67 -2.34
N ASP A 83 0.35 -6.21 -2.09
CA ASP A 83 1.41 -7.03 -1.52
C ASP A 83 2.50 -6.17 -0.88
N THR A 84 3.47 -6.83 -0.25
CA THR A 84 4.79 -6.27 -0.02
C THR A 84 5.81 -7.40 -0.01
N LYS A 85 6.96 -7.18 -0.65
CA LYS A 85 8.10 -8.11 -0.67
C LYS A 85 9.35 -7.39 -0.20
N VAL A 86 10.07 -7.95 0.75
CA VAL A 86 11.32 -7.39 1.27
C VAL A 86 12.39 -8.46 1.37
N THR A 87 13.64 -8.08 1.16
CA THR A 87 14.78 -8.96 1.41
C THR A 87 15.95 -8.16 1.97
N ARG A 88 16.95 -8.87 2.48
CA ARG A 88 18.24 -8.31 2.90
C ARG A 88 19.33 -9.06 2.16
N TRP A 89 20.51 -8.45 2.02
CA TRP A 89 21.64 -9.01 1.28
C TRP A 89 21.86 -10.52 1.53
N ALA A 90 22.02 -10.92 2.78
CA ALA A 90 22.26 -12.34 3.13
C ALA A 90 21.12 -13.28 2.74
N ALA A 91 19.85 -12.83 2.76
CA ALA A 91 18.69 -13.62 2.34
C ALA A 91 18.58 -13.68 0.80
N ALA A 92 18.88 -12.57 0.12
CA ALA A 92 18.91 -12.51 -1.34
C ALA A 92 19.92 -13.49 -1.95
N LEU A 93 21.10 -13.66 -1.31
CA LEU A 93 22.08 -14.68 -1.71
C LEU A 93 21.53 -16.12 -1.66
N ARG A 94 20.53 -16.38 -0.81
CA ARG A 94 19.83 -17.66 -0.72
C ARG A 94 18.52 -17.71 -1.53
N ARG A 95 18.23 -16.66 -2.31
CA ARG A 95 16.96 -16.47 -3.05
C ARG A 95 15.74 -16.44 -2.12
N GLU A 96 15.89 -15.79 -0.97
CA GLU A 96 14.84 -15.66 0.04
C GLU A 96 14.33 -14.22 0.17
N ALA A 97 13.04 -14.08 0.47
CA ALA A 97 12.40 -12.81 0.78
C ALA A 97 11.24 -13.03 1.76
N GLN A 98 10.89 -12.01 2.54
CA GLN A 98 9.60 -12.00 3.24
C GLN A 98 8.56 -11.38 2.31
N ALA A 99 7.40 -12.02 2.21
CA ALA A 99 6.29 -11.52 1.41
C ALA A 99 4.98 -11.61 2.19
N VAL A 100 4.10 -10.63 1.98
CA VAL A 100 2.70 -10.66 2.42
C VAL A 100 1.81 -10.41 1.23
N ASN A 101 0.70 -11.14 1.15
CA ASN A 101 -0.33 -10.94 0.15
C ASN A 101 -1.53 -10.19 0.76
N GLY A 102 -2.10 -9.26 0.01
CA GLY A 102 -3.30 -8.52 0.35
C GLY A 102 -3.10 -7.04 0.73
N PRO A 103 -4.17 -6.24 0.76
CA PRO A 103 -4.13 -4.83 1.14
C PRO A 103 -3.67 -4.61 2.59
N THR A 104 -3.09 -3.45 2.88
CA THR A 104 -2.64 -3.12 4.25
C THR A 104 -3.81 -2.95 5.20
N ALA A 105 -3.63 -3.45 6.43
CA ALA A 105 -4.56 -3.25 7.53
C ALA A 105 -3.91 -2.35 8.58
N THR A 106 -4.68 -1.40 9.11
CA THR A 106 -4.31 -0.50 10.20
C THR A 106 -5.51 -0.32 11.13
N PRO A 107 -5.36 0.30 12.31
CA PRO A 107 -6.51 0.56 13.19
C PRO A 107 -7.66 1.33 12.52
N ALA A 108 -7.35 2.18 11.53
CA ALA A 108 -8.35 2.93 10.76
C ALA A 108 -8.82 2.22 9.48
N LEU A 109 -8.10 1.18 9.04
CA LEU A 109 -8.36 0.45 7.80
C LEU A 109 -8.34 -1.05 8.10
N PRO A 110 -9.49 -1.69 8.38
CA PRO A 110 -9.51 -3.11 8.69
C PRO A 110 -8.99 -3.95 7.50
N PRO A 111 -8.66 -5.24 7.74
CA PRO A 111 -8.35 -6.18 6.68
C PRO A 111 -9.41 -6.11 5.57
N PHE A 112 -8.96 -6.13 4.32
CA PHE A 112 -9.85 -6.11 3.18
C PHE A 112 -10.68 -7.40 3.14
N ASP A 113 -11.99 -7.27 2.93
CA ASP A 113 -12.95 -8.37 2.91
C ASP A 113 -13.95 -8.13 1.79
N TRP A 114 -13.91 -8.98 0.75
CA TRP A 114 -14.84 -8.94 -0.38
C TRP A 114 -16.31 -9.00 0.05
N GLY A 115 -16.60 -9.60 1.22
CA GLY A 115 -17.95 -9.65 1.80
C GLY A 115 -18.33 -8.44 2.65
N ARG A 116 -17.45 -7.45 2.82
CA ARG A 116 -17.71 -6.21 3.57
C ARG A 116 -17.54 -4.93 2.74
N VAL A 117 -16.90 -5.02 1.57
CA VAL A 117 -16.88 -3.90 0.63
C VAL A 117 -18.27 -3.62 0.07
N ASN A 118 -18.43 -2.46 -0.57
CA ASN A 118 -19.66 -2.10 -1.26
C ASN A 118 -20.09 -3.21 -2.25
N ALA A 119 -21.35 -3.61 -2.20
CA ALA A 119 -21.87 -4.73 -3.00
C ALA A 119 -21.74 -4.48 -4.52
N SER A 120 -21.93 -3.24 -4.98
CA SER A 120 -21.72 -2.89 -6.38
C SER A 120 -20.26 -3.05 -6.79
N LEU A 121 -19.31 -2.70 -5.91
CA LEU A 121 -17.88 -2.91 -6.18
C LEU A 121 -17.53 -4.41 -6.24
N ALA A 122 -18.02 -5.20 -5.28
CA ALA A 122 -17.79 -6.65 -5.27
C ALA A 122 -18.40 -7.34 -6.51
N HIS A 123 -19.62 -6.96 -6.89
CA HIS A 123 -20.30 -7.53 -8.05
C HIS A 123 -19.63 -7.13 -9.38
N ALA A 124 -19.15 -5.89 -9.48
CA ALA A 124 -18.45 -5.41 -10.67
C ALA A 124 -17.03 -5.96 -10.82
N THR A 125 -16.49 -6.63 -9.79
CA THR A 125 -15.11 -7.12 -9.78
C THR A 125 -15.05 -8.63 -9.57
N PRO A 126 -15.01 -9.44 -10.64
CA PRO A 126 -14.79 -10.89 -10.52
C PRO A 126 -13.49 -11.20 -9.76
N HIS A 127 -13.56 -12.17 -8.85
CA HIS A 127 -12.48 -12.51 -7.93
C HIS A 127 -12.50 -14.00 -7.56
N GLU A 128 -12.88 -14.86 -8.50
CA GLU A 128 -12.92 -16.31 -8.31
C GLU A 128 -11.54 -16.86 -7.93
N GLY A 129 -11.51 -17.76 -6.95
CA GLY A 129 -10.27 -18.34 -6.43
C GLY A 129 -9.51 -17.45 -5.46
N GLN A 130 -9.93 -16.20 -5.23
CA GLN A 130 -9.36 -15.36 -4.18
C GLN A 130 -9.93 -15.70 -2.80
N PRO A 131 -9.16 -15.50 -1.72
CA PRO A 131 -9.70 -15.49 -0.36
C PRO A 131 -10.78 -14.41 -0.23
N ARG A 132 -11.82 -14.70 0.56
CA ARG A 132 -12.83 -13.68 0.89
C ARG A 132 -12.22 -12.51 1.67
N ARG A 133 -11.36 -12.80 2.65
CA ARG A 133 -10.73 -11.82 3.55
C ARG A 133 -9.22 -11.97 3.50
N PHE A 134 -8.52 -10.85 3.37
CA PHE A 134 -7.06 -10.78 3.27
C PHE A 134 -6.48 -10.30 4.60
N GLU A 135 -6.21 -11.25 5.48
CA GLU A 135 -5.61 -11.03 6.80
C GLU A 135 -4.42 -11.98 6.94
N TYR A 136 -3.37 -11.67 6.19
CA TYR A 136 -2.15 -12.48 6.13
C TYR A 136 -0.99 -11.77 6.81
N GLU A 137 -0.15 -12.58 7.43
CA GLU A 137 1.15 -12.15 7.95
C GLU A 137 2.24 -12.32 6.88
N PHE A 138 3.38 -11.67 7.10
CA PHE A 138 4.55 -11.90 6.26
C PHE A 138 5.10 -13.31 6.49
N ALA A 139 5.25 -14.06 5.39
CA ALA A 139 5.91 -15.35 5.38
C ALA A 139 7.27 -15.28 4.67
N TRP A 140 8.19 -16.18 5.04
CA TRP A 140 9.43 -16.37 4.29
C TRP A 140 9.16 -17.19 3.03
N MET A 141 9.47 -16.61 1.89
CA MET A 141 9.49 -17.28 0.59
C MET A 141 10.89 -17.83 0.35
N THR A 142 10.98 -19.12 0.07
CA THR A 142 12.26 -19.84 -0.05
C THR A 142 12.16 -20.95 -1.10
N PRO A 143 13.21 -21.18 -1.92
CA PRO A 143 13.26 -22.34 -2.82
C PRO A 143 13.52 -23.65 -2.08
N ASP A 144 13.87 -23.60 -0.79
CA ASP A 144 14.14 -24.77 0.03
C ASP A 144 12.84 -25.33 0.60
N ALA A 145 12.37 -26.44 0.01
CA ALA A 145 11.14 -27.12 0.40
C ALA A 145 11.11 -27.57 1.87
N ALA A 146 12.28 -27.81 2.49
CA ALA A 146 12.35 -28.21 3.90
C ALA A 146 11.98 -27.08 4.88
N ARG A 147 11.66 -25.89 4.36
CA ARG A 147 11.37 -24.67 5.12
C ARG A 147 10.00 -24.08 4.84
N TRP A 148 9.12 -24.78 4.11
CA TRP A 148 7.80 -24.27 3.74
C TRP A 148 6.76 -24.35 4.88
N GLU A 149 6.95 -25.21 5.87
CA GLU A 149 5.96 -25.47 6.93
C GLU A 149 6.34 -24.93 8.33
N ARG A 150 7.38 -24.07 8.42
CA ARG A 150 7.85 -23.50 9.69
C ARG A 150 7.48 -22.03 9.86
#